data_AF-A0A430H5A5-F1
#
_entry.id   AF-A0A430H5A5-F1
#
_cell.length_a   1.000
_cell.length_b   1.000
_cell.length_c   1.000
_cell.angle_alpha   90.00
_cell.angle_beta   90.00
_cell.angle_gamma   90.00
#
_symmetry.space_group_name_H-M   'P 1'
#
loop_
_entity.id
_entity.type
_entity.pdbx_description
1 polymer ?
#
loop_
_entity_poly.entity_id
_entity_poly.type
_entity_poly.pdbx_seq_one_letter_code
_entity_poly.pdbx_strand_id
1 'polypeptide(L)'
;MAQARPLRVSVQAWQPPRRIDAIDFWLRSRLLAAAHALRETLRPSARRWPAASDALADAPVLAQYRAPLWTDGRADEFPLVAGKVHNLRVARRAFDAVEVPAGEVLSFWRQLGRPASWRGFVQGRELRGGCVVPTLAGGLCQLSNALATAAVRAGFELVERHGHTARIEQAGELVGDAVDATVFWNYVDLKVRARQAWRLEVELTGTELVLRIRGRDAPVAPFVPVTMHRASEDAGAALPVARGCLSCDQTACFRHRPQVDVGPEGLTAALLDGWTPEFARFLREEHPGAQRMQPVPLRLAFWRRPATGWHREPVAEGVAPAREPWAASLRRALWQRLWARQPGRRQASLIDGQRWLAQAFAARLKPEHTQLVVEQSLLPHLQRIGALDGRRIIVLAGALPMTDIEKRLDEASQRWPGDATLRDFRAEPSLVRAESQALARASVVVTPHAEVVRQLAALAPQAASRRLDWALPDARAIHRANVERQELPLVVFAASALARKGARELAAALQGWPCRLRVLGSASDDARLWQGIGHVEHMNWQGDWLAGADVVALPAHIEHSPRAVLRAVAAGVPVVASAACGLGGLHGVREIAPGDVDALRAALLAACRSS
;
A
#
# COMPACT_ATOMS: atom_id res chain seq x y z
N MET A 1 -47.96 -20.49 55.68
CA MET A 1 -48.23 -19.58 54.54
C MET A 1 -47.37 -18.33 54.68
N ALA A 2 -46.28 -18.22 53.92
CA ALA A 2 -45.62 -16.94 53.66
C ALA A 2 -44.87 -17.09 52.34
N GLN A 3 -45.27 -16.27 51.38
CA GLN A 3 -45.01 -16.41 49.95
C GLN A 3 -43.53 -16.24 49.60
N ALA A 4 -43.07 -17.11 48.71
CA ALA A 4 -41.88 -16.89 47.91
C ALA A 4 -41.99 -15.54 47.18
N ARG A 5 -41.02 -14.65 47.40
CA ARG A 5 -40.79 -13.51 46.51
C ARG A 5 -39.76 -13.93 45.45
N PRO A 6 -40.03 -13.70 44.15
CA PRO A 6 -39.09 -14.03 43.10
C PRO A 6 -37.94 -13.03 43.13
N LEU A 7 -36.71 -13.52 43.24
CA LEU A 7 -35.51 -12.78 42.84
C LEU A 7 -35.52 -12.67 41.31
N ARG A 8 -36.37 -11.79 40.78
CA ARG A 8 -36.13 -11.21 39.45
C ARG A 8 -34.88 -10.36 39.59
N VAL A 9 -33.75 -10.87 39.13
CA VAL A 9 -32.58 -10.03 38.82
C VAL A 9 -33.06 -9.05 37.74
N SER A 10 -33.43 -7.84 38.15
CA SER A 10 -33.69 -6.77 37.20
C SER A 10 -32.38 -6.50 36.48
N VAL A 11 -32.38 -6.60 35.15
CA VAL A 11 -31.35 -5.99 34.32
C VAL A 11 -31.26 -4.54 34.79
N GLN A 12 -30.17 -4.17 35.47
CA GLN A 12 -30.04 -2.85 36.06
C GLN A 12 -30.18 -1.85 34.91
N ALA A 13 -31.27 -1.07 34.93
CA ALA A 13 -31.52 -0.07 33.91
C ALA A 13 -30.30 0.85 33.83
N TRP A 14 -29.75 1.03 32.63
CA TRP A 14 -28.61 1.92 32.40
C TRP A 14 -28.90 3.28 33.04
N GLN A 15 -28.03 3.73 33.94
CA GLN A 15 -28.15 5.04 34.57
C GLN A 15 -27.12 6.02 33.99
N PRO A 16 -27.49 7.29 33.76
CA PRO A 16 -26.54 8.30 33.30
C PRO A 16 -25.39 8.44 34.30
N PRO A 17 -24.13 8.51 33.85
CA PRO A 17 -22.99 8.63 34.75
C PRO A 17 -23.05 9.97 35.50
N ARG A 18 -22.78 9.95 36.82
CA ARG A 18 -22.69 11.17 37.64
C ARG A 18 -21.25 11.65 37.74
N ARG A 19 -21.06 12.94 38.03
CA ARG A 19 -19.72 13.54 38.22
C ARG A 19 -18.95 12.86 39.36
N ILE A 20 -19.64 12.48 40.43
CA ILE A 20 -19.05 11.76 41.58
C ILE A 20 -18.50 10.41 41.14
N ASP A 21 -19.23 9.66 40.32
CA ASP A 21 -18.78 8.36 39.79
C ASP A 21 -17.52 8.51 38.92
N ALA A 22 -17.35 9.64 38.23
CA ALA A 22 -16.13 9.93 37.48
C ALA A 22 -14.93 10.32 38.35
N ILE A 23 -15.15 11.04 39.45
CA ILE A 23 -14.12 11.38 40.44
C ILE A 23 -13.65 10.11 41.14
N ASP A 24 -14.59 9.28 41.62
CA ASP A 24 -14.28 7.98 42.23
C ASP A 24 -13.50 7.09 41.27
N PHE A 25 -13.95 6.95 40.02
CA PHE A 25 -13.20 6.21 39.00
C PHE A 25 -11.79 6.76 38.79
N TRP A 26 -11.62 8.10 38.76
CA TRP A 26 -10.32 8.73 38.57
C TRP A 26 -9.39 8.44 39.76
N LEU A 27 -9.87 8.58 40.99
CA LEU A 27 -9.10 8.27 42.21
C LEU A 27 -8.68 6.81 42.25
N ARG A 28 -9.64 5.88 42.05
CA ARG A 28 -9.35 4.43 41.99
C ARG A 28 -8.35 4.09 40.91
N SER A 29 -8.51 4.64 39.72
CA SER A 29 -7.58 4.43 38.61
C SER A 29 -6.17 4.92 38.93
N ARG A 30 -6.03 6.04 39.64
CA ARG A 30 -4.71 6.57 40.05
C ARG A 30 -4.05 5.70 41.11
N LEU A 31 -4.81 5.24 42.10
CA LEU A 31 -4.33 4.33 43.13
C LEU A 31 -3.89 2.98 42.52
N LEU A 32 -4.71 2.40 41.65
CA LEU A 32 -4.39 1.14 40.96
C LEU A 32 -3.18 1.30 40.03
N ALA A 33 -3.09 2.41 39.30
CA ALA A 33 -1.93 2.70 38.46
C ALA A 33 -0.63 2.86 39.27
N ALA A 34 -0.69 3.54 40.42
CA ALA A 34 0.47 3.71 41.31
C ALA A 34 0.89 2.38 41.95
N ALA A 35 -0.07 1.60 42.45
CA ALA A 35 0.18 0.28 43.00
C ALA A 35 0.76 -0.68 41.94
N HIS A 36 0.23 -0.65 40.72
CA HIS A 36 0.75 -1.44 39.61
C HIS A 36 2.17 -1.01 39.23
N ALA A 37 2.42 0.30 39.11
CA ALA A 37 3.76 0.82 38.83
C ALA A 37 4.77 0.38 39.88
N LEU A 38 4.40 0.43 41.17
CA LEU A 38 5.24 -0.06 42.27
C LEU A 38 5.49 -1.58 42.18
N ARG A 39 4.48 -2.37 41.83
CA ARG A 39 4.66 -3.82 41.64
C ARG A 39 5.59 -4.12 40.48
N GLU A 40 5.43 -3.45 39.34
CA GLU A 40 6.27 -3.66 38.16
C GLU A 40 7.71 -3.15 38.34
N THR A 41 7.94 -2.13 39.18
CA THR A 41 9.31 -1.70 39.51
C THR A 41 9.99 -2.67 40.46
N LEU A 42 9.26 -3.24 41.43
CA LEU A 42 9.80 -4.19 42.39
C LEU A 42 9.96 -5.60 41.79
N ARG A 43 9.04 -6.01 40.92
CA ARG A 43 9.00 -7.34 40.28
C ARG A 43 8.46 -7.20 38.85
N PRO A 44 9.34 -6.91 37.86
CA PRO A 44 8.92 -6.82 36.46
C PRO A 44 8.25 -8.12 36.01
N SER A 45 6.98 -8.05 35.59
CA SER A 45 6.23 -9.26 35.24
C SER A 45 6.41 -9.68 33.77
N ALA A 46 6.94 -8.78 32.93
CA ALA A 46 7.24 -9.05 31.54
C ALA A 46 8.32 -8.10 30.97
N ARG A 47 8.95 -8.52 29.88
CA ARG A 47 9.80 -7.66 29.03
C ARG A 47 9.14 -7.37 27.69
N ARG A 48 9.67 -6.38 26.98
CA ARG A 48 9.28 -6.11 25.60
C ARG A 48 10.06 -7.02 24.67
N TRP A 49 9.38 -7.61 23.70
CA TRP A 49 9.97 -8.49 22.71
C TRP A 49 10.29 -7.70 21.44
N PRO A 50 11.46 -7.93 20.82
CA PRO A 50 11.80 -7.29 19.55
C PRO A 50 10.85 -7.80 18.46
N ALA A 51 10.42 -6.89 17.59
CA ALA A 51 9.86 -7.25 16.30
C ALA A 51 11.04 -7.50 15.34
N ALA A 52 10.91 -8.48 14.43
CA ALA A 52 11.88 -8.86 13.38
C ALA A 52 12.91 -9.96 13.71
N SER A 53 12.53 -10.99 14.46
CA SER A 53 13.11 -12.32 14.25
C SER A 53 12.30 -13.01 13.16
N ASP A 54 12.92 -13.77 12.26
CA ASP A 54 12.22 -14.57 11.23
C ASP A 54 12.39 -16.08 11.44
N ALA A 55 12.87 -16.49 12.62
CA ALA A 55 13.15 -17.90 12.93
C ALA A 55 11.90 -18.81 12.89
N LEU A 56 10.71 -18.23 13.06
CA LEU A 56 9.41 -18.89 13.00
C LEU A 56 8.51 -18.32 11.91
N ALA A 57 9.03 -17.52 10.96
CA ALA A 57 8.23 -16.97 9.85
C ALA A 57 7.61 -18.08 8.98
N ASP A 58 8.36 -19.16 8.73
CA ASP A 58 7.91 -20.31 7.93
C ASP A 58 7.27 -21.43 8.77
N ALA A 59 7.14 -21.25 10.09
CA ALA A 59 6.50 -22.23 10.95
C ALA A 59 4.99 -22.34 10.66
N PRO A 60 4.35 -23.51 10.85
CA PRO A 60 2.92 -23.66 10.58
C PRO A 60 2.07 -22.75 11.47
N VAL A 61 0.91 -22.37 10.94
CA VAL A 61 -0.09 -21.57 11.68
C VAL A 61 -0.81 -22.49 12.67
N LEU A 62 -0.64 -22.25 13.97
CA LEU A 62 -1.32 -22.98 15.03
C LEU A 62 -2.75 -22.50 15.24
N ALA A 63 -2.96 -21.18 15.15
CA ALA A 63 -4.27 -20.57 15.30
C ALA A 63 -4.38 -19.30 14.47
N GLN A 64 -5.59 -19.05 13.97
CA GLN A 64 -5.95 -17.81 13.28
C GLN A 64 -7.29 -17.30 13.83
N TYR A 65 -7.39 -15.99 13.99
CA TYR A 65 -8.65 -15.30 14.29
C TYR A 65 -8.82 -14.09 13.37
N ARG A 66 -10.06 -13.86 12.92
CA ARG A 66 -10.44 -12.76 12.03
C ARG A 66 -11.59 -11.99 12.67
N ALA A 67 -11.48 -10.66 12.70
CA ALA A 67 -12.52 -9.79 13.25
C ALA A 67 -12.80 -8.63 12.29
N PRO A 68 -14.06 -8.25 12.04
CA PRO A 68 -14.39 -7.10 11.19
C PRO A 68 -13.81 -5.78 11.72
N LEU A 69 -13.17 -4.98 10.86
CA LEU A 69 -12.60 -3.67 11.21
C LEU A 69 -13.65 -2.57 11.25
N TRP A 70 -14.51 -2.53 10.22
CA TRP A 70 -15.39 -1.39 9.94
C TRP A 70 -16.86 -1.63 10.29
N THR A 71 -17.26 -2.87 10.58
CA THR A 71 -18.66 -3.19 10.82
C THR A 71 -19.12 -2.68 12.17
N ASP A 72 -20.04 -1.71 12.15
CA ASP A 72 -20.83 -1.31 13.30
C ASP A 72 -22.22 -0.76 12.95
N GLY A 73 -22.50 -0.38 11.70
CA GLY A 73 -23.87 -0.09 11.26
C GLY A 73 -24.41 1.26 11.74
N ARG A 74 -23.56 2.17 12.20
CA ARG A 74 -23.92 3.57 12.48
C ARG A 74 -22.98 4.58 11.85
N ALA A 75 -23.52 5.29 10.86
CA ALA A 75 -22.91 6.43 10.19
C ALA A 75 -22.31 7.47 11.16
N ASP A 76 -23.02 7.74 12.24
CA ASP A 76 -22.74 8.82 13.18
C ASP A 76 -21.59 8.50 14.16
N GLU A 77 -21.13 7.25 14.24
CA GLU A 77 -19.92 6.87 15.01
C GLU A 77 -18.66 6.73 14.14
N PHE A 78 -18.78 6.93 12.82
CA PHE A 78 -17.71 6.69 11.86
C PHE A 78 -16.36 7.33 12.23
N PRO A 79 -16.26 8.60 12.69
CA PRO A 79 -14.97 9.19 13.07
C PRO A 79 -14.25 8.43 14.19
N LEU A 80 -14.99 7.89 15.17
CA LEU A 80 -14.40 7.11 16.27
C LEU A 80 -13.98 5.71 15.83
N VAL A 81 -14.62 5.18 14.79
CA VAL A 81 -14.30 3.89 14.19
C VAL A 81 -13.08 3.99 13.30
N ALA A 82 -13.04 5.02 12.46
CA ALA A 82 -11.86 5.42 11.72
C ALA A 82 -10.67 5.62 12.67
N GLY A 83 -10.91 6.33 13.78
CA GLY A 83 -9.95 6.49 14.86
C GLY A 83 -9.47 5.18 15.49
N LYS A 84 -10.40 4.25 15.79
CA LYS A 84 -10.07 2.88 16.24
C LYS A 84 -9.17 2.16 15.24
N VAL A 85 -9.54 2.12 13.96
CA VAL A 85 -8.76 1.41 12.92
C VAL A 85 -7.37 2.04 12.79
N HIS A 86 -7.27 3.36 12.91
CA HIS A 86 -5.98 4.05 12.96
C HIS A 86 -5.15 3.67 14.19
N ASN A 87 -5.76 3.60 15.37
CA ASN A 87 -5.06 3.16 16.59
C ASN A 87 -4.59 1.71 16.49
N LEU A 88 -5.38 0.81 15.89
CA LEU A 88 -4.98 -0.57 15.61
C LEU A 88 -3.79 -0.62 14.64
N ARG A 89 -3.79 0.20 13.59
CA ARG A 89 -2.65 0.35 12.66
C ARG A 89 -1.38 0.81 13.37
N VAL A 90 -1.49 1.77 14.29
CA VAL A 90 -0.35 2.24 15.10
C VAL A 90 0.14 1.13 16.04
N ALA A 91 -0.79 0.43 16.71
CA ALA A 91 -0.46 -0.66 17.63
C ALA A 91 0.17 -1.87 16.94
N ARG A 92 -0.25 -2.19 15.71
CA ARG A 92 0.29 -3.28 14.88
C ARG A 92 1.82 -3.29 14.85
N ARG A 93 2.45 -2.10 14.77
CA ARG A 93 3.91 -1.95 14.75
C ARG A 93 4.63 -2.52 15.97
N ALA A 94 3.92 -2.72 17.08
CA ALA A 94 4.47 -3.33 18.29
C ALA A 94 4.18 -4.83 18.39
N PHE A 95 3.19 -5.37 17.67
CA PHE A 95 2.73 -6.75 17.84
C PHE A 95 2.99 -7.66 16.65
N ASP A 96 3.15 -7.10 15.45
CA ASP A 96 3.43 -7.88 14.25
C ASP A 96 4.88 -8.38 14.21
N ALA A 97 5.06 -9.60 13.70
CA ALA A 97 6.35 -10.30 13.60
C ALA A 97 7.12 -10.36 14.93
N VAL A 98 6.39 -10.52 16.04
CA VAL A 98 6.98 -10.69 17.38
C VAL A 98 7.15 -12.18 17.66
N GLU A 99 8.36 -12.58 18.03
CA GLU A 99 8.65 -13.96 18.46
C GLU A 99 8.90 -14.00 19.96
N VAL A 100 8.23 -14.92 20.64
CA VAL A 100 8.27 -15.09 22.09
C VAL A 100 8.80 -16.50 22.38
N PRO A 101 9.89 -16.63 23.17
CA PRO A 101 10.43 -17.93 23.54
C PRO A 101 9.47 -18.79 24.36
N ALA A 102 9.77 -20.08 24.43
CA ALA A 102 9.08 -21.03 25.30
C ALA A 102 9.09 -20.58 26.78
N GLY A 103 7.94 -20.66 27.45
CA GLY A 103 7.76 -20.35 28.87
C GLY A 103 7.68 -18.85 29.20
N GLU A 104 7.96 -17.98 28.23
CA GLU A 104 8.00 -16.54 28.41
C GLU A 104 6.63 -15.87 28.24
N VAL A 105 6.46 -14.70 28.86
CA VAL A 105 5.20 -13.96 28.88
C VAL A 105 5.21 -12.81 27.88
N LEU A 106 4.17 -12.72 27.06
CA LEU A 106 3.84 -11.51 26.31
C LEU A 106 2.77 -10.72 27.07
N SER A 107 3.15 -9.52 27.54
CA SER A 107 2.24 -8.53 28.13
C SER A 107 1.84 -7.50 27.08
N PHE A 108 0.54 -7.26 26.94
CA PHE A 108 0.00 -6.31 25.96
C PHE A 108 0.57 -4.90 26.18
N TRP A 109 0.48 -4.38 27.40
CA TRP A 109 0.97 -3.03 27.68
C TRP A 109 2.48 -2.92 27.75
N ARG A 110 3.20 -3.97 28.16
CA ARG A 110 4.67 -3.97 28.09
C ARG A 110 5.16 -3.95 26.65
N GLN A 111 4.48 -4.67 25.76
CA GLN A 111 4.81 -4.71 24.34
C GLN A 111 4.48 -3.38 23.64
N LEU A 112 3.29 -2.85 23.88
CA LEU A 112 2.80 -1.62 23.24
C LEU A 112 3.42 -0.35 23.83
N GLY A 113 3.63 -0.31 25.16
CA GLY A 113 4.03 0.88 25.91
C GLY A 113 2.92 1.95 25.98
N ARG A 114 3.21 3.08 26.63
CA ARG A 114 2.25 4.17 26.87
C ARG A 114 1.66 4.73 25.55
N PRO A 115 0.36 4.65 25.31
CA PRO A 115 -0.26 5.32 24.17
C PRO A 115 -0.15 6.84 24.32
N ALA A 116 0.18 7.53 23.22
CA ALA A 116 0.32 8.99 23.20
C ALA A 116 0.11 9.56 21.79
N SER A 117 -0.36 10.80 21.70
CA SER A 117 -0.60 11.49 20.40
C SER A 117 0.68 11.62 19.57
N TRP A 118 1.82 11.91 20.20
CA TRP A 118 3.13 11.98 19.52
C TRP A 118 3.60 10.63 18.95
N ARG A 119 3.04 9.51 19.42
CA ARG A 119 3.25 8.17 18.83
C ARG A 119 2.29 7.88 17.67
N GLY A 120 1.41 8.81 17.35
CA GLY A 120 0.43 8.72 16.27
C GLY A 120 -0.95 8.22 16.68
N PHE A 121 -1.21 7.97 17.97
CA PHE A 121 -2.56 7.59 18.42
C PHE A 121 -3.53 8.78 18.32
N VAL A 122 -4.79 8.47 17.99
CA VAL A 122 -5.88 9.44 17.82
C VAL A 122 -7.07 9.08 18.72
N GLN A 123 -8.08 9.94 18.77
CA GLN A 123 -9.33 9.59 19.43
C GLN A 123 -10.03 8.46 18.68
N GLY A 124 -10.38 7.41 19.40
CA GLY A 124 -11.24 6.32 18.92
C GLY A 124 -12.27 5.98 19.99
N ARG A 125 -13.16 5.04 19.70
CA ARG A 125 -14.18 4.61 20.67
C ARG A 125 -13.59 3.78 21.81
N GLU A 126 -13.96 4.08 23.05
CA GLU A 126 -13.64 3.28 24.23
C GLU A 126 -14.93 2.99 24.99
N LEU A 127 -15.07 1.76 25.49
CA LEU A 127 -16.10 1.43 26.44
C LEU A 127 -15.62 1.77 27.86
N ARG A 128 -16.31 2.69 28.53
CA ARG A 128 -15.95 3.11 29.89
C ARG A 128 -17.17 3.31 30.77
N GLY A 129 -17.33 2.43 31.76
CA GLY A 129 -18.42 2.49 32.74
C GLY A 129 -19.80 2.44 32.07
N GLY A 130 -20.00 1.48 31.16
CA GLY A 130 -21.28 1.28 30.46
C GLY A 130 -21.61 2.34 29.40
N CYS A 131 -20.66 3.19 28.99
CA CYS A 131 -20.84 4.18 27.93
C CYS A 131 -19.74 4.06 26.87
N VAL A 132 -20.07 4.34 25.60
CA VAL A 132 -19.07 4.54 24.54
C VAL A 132 -18.62 6.00 24.54
N VAL A 133 -17.32 6.23 24.73
CA VAL A 133 -16.73 7.58 24.83
C VAL A 133 -15.52 7.74 23.89
N PRO A 134 -15.25 8.96 23.40
CA PRO A 134 -14.06 9.25 22.62
C PRO A 134 -12.83 9.30 23.53
N THR A 135 -11.88 8.40 23.30
CA THR A 135 -10.63 8.34 24.08
C THR A 135 -9.41 8.20 23.17
N LEU A 136 -8.31 8.84 23.55
CA LEU A 136 -7.02 8.66 22.91
C LEU A 136 -6.62 7.17 22.94
N ALA A 137 -6.25 6.60 21.80
CA ALA A 137 -5.98 5.17 21.67
C ALA A 137 -7.20 4.27 21.96
N GLY A 138 -8.42 4.81 21.83
CA GLY A 138 -9.65 4.03 21.92
C GLY A 138 -9.71 2.93 20.85
N GLY A 139 -10.28 1.80 21.23
CA GLY A 139 -10.56 0.67 20.34
C GLY A 139 -9.50 -0.42 20.29
N LEU A 140 -8.43 -0.29 21.09
CA LEU A 140 -7.40 -1.33 21.25
C LEU A 140 -7.93 -2.65 21.85
N CYS A 141 -9.07 -2.62 22.53
CA CYS A 141 -9.72 -3.83 23.04
C CYS A 141 -10.03 -4.86 21.95
N GLN A 142 -10.22 -4.42 20.70
CA GLN A 142 -10.40 -5.33 19.57
C GLN A 142 -9.15 -6.19 19.33
N LEU A 143 -7.95 -5.62 19.52
CA LEU A 143 -6.69 -6.36 19.39
C LEU A 143 -6.47 -7.32 20.55
N SER A 144 -6.81 -6.93 21.79
CA SER A 144 -6.69 -7.83 22.95
C SER A 144 -7.68 -8.99 22.89
N ASN A 145 -8.95 -8.75 22.50
CA ASN A 145 -9.93 -9.82 22.24
C ASN A 145 -9.40 -10.81 21.21
N ALA A 146 -8.90 -10.29 20.08
CA ALA A 146 -8.37 -11.13 19.02
C ALA A 146 -7.15 -11.95 19.48
N LEU A 147 -6.24 -11.33 20.24
CA LEU A 147 -5.05 -12.00 20.76
C LEU A 147 -5.41 -13.09 21.77
N ALA A 148 -6.32 -12.82 22.70
CA ALA A 148 -6.78 -13.80 23.68
C ALA A 148 -7.47 -14.98 22.99
N THR A 149 -8.31 -14.71 21.98
CA THR A 149 -9.00 -15.75 21.21
C THR A 149 -8.01 -16.63 20.45
N ALA A 150 -7.07 -16.02 19.72
CA ALA A 150 -6.04 -16.77 18.99
C ALA A 150 -5.15 -17.59 19.96
N ALA A 151 -4.79 -17.02 21.11
CA ALA A 151 -3.98 -17.69 22.13
C ALA A 151 -4.70 -18.92 22.70
N VAL A 152 -5.98 -18.81 23.05
CA VAL A 152 -6.77 -19.97 23.54
C VAL A 152 -6.91 -21.04 22.48
N ARG A 153 -7.17 -20.67 21.22
CA ARG A 153 -7.20 -21.61 20.08
C ARG A 153 -5.85 -22.32 19.86
N ALA A 154 -4.75 -21.66 20.19
CA ALA A 154 -3.40 -22.24 20.14
C ALA A 154 -3.01 -23.02 21.41
N GLY A 155 -3.89 -23.15 22.40
CA GLY A 155 -3.64 -23.86 23.66
C GLY A 155 -2.79 -23.09 24.68
N PHE A 156 -2.67 -21.77 24.55
CA PHE A 156 -1.82 -20.93 25.41
C PHE A 156 -2.49 -20.64 26.77
N GLU A 157 -1.67 -20.33 27.76
CA GLU A 157 -2.10 -19.86 29.08
C GLU A 157 -2.44 -18.36 29.03
N LEU A 158 -3.61 -17.98 29.54
CA LEU A 158 -3.96 -16.58 29.84
C LEU A 158 -3.51 -16.25 31.27
N VAL A 159 -2.28 -15.78 31.43
CA VAL A 159 -1.67 -15.42 32.73
C VAL A 159 -2.42 -14.27 33.42
N GLU A 160 -2.93 -13.34 32.63
CA GLU A 160 -3.78 -12.24 33.11
C GLU A 160 -4.84 -11.95 32.04
N ARG A 161 -6.12 -11.92 32.45
CA ARG A 161 -7.27 -11.59 31.59
C ARG A 161 -8.30 -10.85 32.42
N HIS A 162 -8.87 -9.79 31.86
CA HIS A 162 -10.02 -9.08 32.44
C HIS A 162 -11.14 -9.01 31.40
N GLY A 163 -12.39 -9.23 31.82
CA GLY A 163 -13.55 -9.07 30.94
C GLY A 163 -14.05 -7.63 30.89
N HIS A 164 -14.77 -7.27 29.83
CA HIS A 164 -15.50 -6.02 29.76
C HIS A 164 -16.69 -6.05 30.73
N THR A 165 -17.02 -4.88 31.30
CA THR A 165 -18.16 -4.73 32.22
C THR A 165 -19.49 -4.44 31.49
N ALA A 166 -19.45 -4.24 30.18
CA ALA A 166 -20.61 -4.00 29.32
C ALA A 166 -20.27 -4.41 27.88
N ARG A 167 -21.28 -4.54 27.01
CA ARG A 167 -21.11 -4.77 25.57
C ARG A 167 -21.46 -3.50 24.80
N ILE A 168 -20.75 -3.20 23.72
CA ILE A 168 -21.17 -2.13 22.81
C ILE A 168 -22.45 -2.60 22.11
N GLU A 169 -23.46 -1.75 22.02
CA GLU A 169 -24.78 -2.02 21.40
C GLU A 169 -24.71 -2.72 20.03
N GLN A 170 -23.68 -2.43 19.26
CA GLN A 170 -23.47 -2.93 17.90
C GLN A 170 -22.49 -4.10 17.80
N ALA A 171 -21.75 -4.38 18.88
CA ALA A 171 -20.99 -5.60 18.95
C ALA A 171 -22.02 -6.71 19.11
N GLY A 172 -22.26 -7.49 18.05
CA GLY A 172 -23.03 -8.72 18.14
C GLY A 172 -22.55 -9.59 19.30
N GLU A 173 -23.37 -10.58 19.70
CA GLU A 173 -22.90 -11.56 20.67
C GLU A 173 -21.56 -12.15 20.23
N LEU A 174 -20.67 -12.40 21.20
CA LEU A 174 -19.42 -13.09 20.93
C LEU A 174 -19.79 -14.43 20.28
N VAL A 175 -19.53 -14.56 18.97
CA VAL A 175 -19.94 -15.74 18.21
C VAL A 175 -18.92 -16.84 18.47
N GLY A 176 -19.41 -18.01 18.89
CA GLY A 176 -18.59 -19.22 19.06
C GLY A 176 -17.64 -19.13 20.25
N ASP A 177 -16.36 -19.39 20.00
CA ASP A 177 -15.27 -19.50 20.98
C ASP A 177 -14.51 -18.18 21.22
N ALA A 178 -15.08 -17.04 20.82
CA ALA A 178 -14.43 -15.74 20.99
C ALA A 178 -14.24 -15.39 22.47
N VAL A 179 -13.02 -14.98 22.81
CA VAL A 179 -12.61 -14.70 24.20
C VAL A 179 -12.64 -13.20 24.46
N ASP A 180 -13.41 -12.82 25.46
CA ASP A 180 -13.47 -11.44 25.94
C ASP A 180 -12.17 -11.03 26.68
N ALA A 181 -11.50 -9.96 26.27
CA ALA A 181 -10.29 -9.48 26.92
C ALA A 181 -10.18 -7.96 26.80
N THR A 182 -10.43 -7.25 27.89
CA THR A 182 -10.27 -5.81 27.96
C THR A 182 -8.89 -5.41 28.45
N VAL A 183 -8.44 -4.22 28.03
CA VAL A 183 -7.16 -3.63 28.45
C VAL A 183 -7.37 -2.16 28.78
N PHE A 184 -6.77 -1.70 29.87
CA PHE A 184 -6.82 -0.31 30.29
C PHE A 184 -5.43 0.13 30.79
N TRP A 185 -4.86 1.12 30.12
CA TRP A 185 -3.51 1.58 30.45
C TRP A 185 -3.51 2.22 31.86
N ASN A 186 -2.63 1.83 32.78
CA ASN A 186 -1.50 0.89 32.66
C ASN A 186 -1.61 -0.33 33.59
N TYR A 187 -2.80 -0.65 34.10
CA TYR A 187 -2.97 -1.63 35.19
C TYR A 187 -3.98 -2.76 34.90
N VAL A 188 -4.75 -2.68 33.81
CA VAL A 188 -5.57 -3.79 33.32
C VAL A 188 -4.90 -4.29 32.05
N ASP A 189 -4.26 -5.45 32.12
CA ASP A 189 -3.42 -5.99 31.06
C ASP A 189 -3.95 -7.33 30.53
N LEU A 190 -3.45 -7.73 29.36
CA LEU A 190 -3.59 -9.08 28.84
C LEU A 190 -2.20 -9.71 28.79
N LYS A 191 -2.01 -10.83 29.49
CA LYS A 191 -0.74 -11.57 29.52
C LYS A 191 -0.96 -12.99 29.05
N VAL A 192 -0.15 -13.41 28.07
CA VAL A 192 -0.22 -14.76 27.49
C VAL A 192 1.13 -15.47 27.59
N ARG A 193 1.11 -16.79 27.80
CA ARG A 193 2.30 -17.65 27.89
C ARG A 193 2.07 -18.95 27.12
N ALA A 194 3.11 -19.43 26.45
CA ALA A 194 3.10 -20.71 25.75
C ALA A 194 4.27 -21.60 26.22
N ARG A 195 4.12 -22.93 26.12
CA ARG A 195 5.20 -23.88 26.45
C ARG A 195 6.28 -23.96 25.38
N GLN A 196 5.97 -23.52 24.17
CA GLN A 196 6.85 -23.54 23.00
C GLN A 196 7.12 -22.12 22.53
N ALA A 197 8.18 -21.93 21.74
CA ALA A 197 8.43 -20.68 21.06
C ALA A 197 7.36 -20.44 19.98
N TRP A 198 6.92 -19.20 19.83
CA TRP A 198 5.84 -18.84 18.92
C TRP A 198 6.02 -17.45 18.32
N ARG A 199 5.36 -17.22 17.19
CA ARG A 199 5.34 -15.94 16.47
C ARG A 199 3.92 -15.39 16.40
N LEU A 200 3.78 -14.10 16.70
CA LEU A 200 2.55 -13.34 16.48
C LEU A 200 2.65 -12.57 15.16
N GLU A 201 1.64 -12.73 14.30
CA GLU A 201 1.47 -11.94 13.08
C GLU A 201 0.15 -11.18 13.16
N VAL A 202 0.20 -9.87 12.91
CA VAL A 202 -0.95 -8.97 12.97
C VAL A 202 -1.09 -8.22 11.65
N GLU A 203 -2.20 -8.49 10.97
CA GLU A 203 -2.53 -7.94 9.66
C GLU A 203 -3.86 -7.18 9.73
N LEU A 204 -3.94 -6.02 9.08
CA LEU A 204 -5.19 -5.31 8.87
C LEU A 204 -5.48 -5.28 7.36
N THR A 205 -6.45 -6.06 6.90
CA THR A 205 -6.94 -6.00 5.52
C THR A 205 -7.81 -4.76 5.32
N GLY A 206 -8.42 -4.59 4.15
CA GLY A 206 -9.40 -3.50 3.95
C GLY A 206 -10.63 -3.61 4.85
N THR A 207 -10.94 -4.81 5.37
CA THR A 207 -12.19 -5.13 6.05
C THR A 207 -12.02 -5.85 7.38
N GLU A 208 -10.88 -6.51 7.64
CA GLU A 208 -10.67 -7.41 8.78
C GLU A 208 -9.34 -7.17 9.49
N LEU A 209 -9.35 -7.34 10.81
CA LEU A 209 -8.17 -7.55 11.64
C LEU A 209 -7.92 -9.05 11.68
N VAL A 210 -6.74 -9.48 11.24
CA VAL A 210 -6.34 -10.89 11.19
C VAL A 210 -5.14 -11.09 12.11
N LEU A 211 -5.27 -12.02 13.06
CA LEU A 211 -4.18 -12.47 13.90
C LEU A 211 -3.84 -13.91 13.56
N ARG A 212 -2.55 -14.20 13.45
CA ARG A 212 -2.02 -15.56 13.29
C ARG A 212 -0.97 -15.82 14.35
N ILE A 213 -1.03 -17.02 14.93
CA ILE A 213 0.00 -17.55 15.82
C ILE A 213 0.66 -18.70 15.09
N ARG A 214 1.99 -18.62 14.92
CA ARG A 214 2.81 -19.70 14.33
C ARG A 214 3.70 -20.34 15.39
N GLY A 215 4.00 -21.62 15.21
CA GLY A 215 4.94 -22.37 16.05
C GLY A 215 5.24 -23.74 15.44
N ARG A 216 6.35 -24.37 15.82
CA ARG A 216 6.80 -25.63 15.20
C ARG A 216 6.07 -26.85 15.74
N ASP A 217 5.76 -26.84 17.03
CA ASP A 217 5.12 -27.97 17.69
C ASP A 217 3.60 -27.85 17.60
N ALA A 218 2.93 -28.99 17.52
CA ALA A 218 1.47 -29.05 17.52
C ALA A 218 0.91 -28.44 18.82
N PRO A 219 -0.32 -27.88 18.79
CA PRO A 219 -0.96 -27.37 20.00
C PRO A 219 -1.02 -28.48 21.05
N VAL A 220 -0.33 -28.29 22.17
CA VAL A 220 -0.48 -29.17 23.34
C VAL A 220 -1.86 -28.91 23.94
N ALA A 221 -2.45 -29.92 24.59
CA ALA A 221 -3.71 -29.79 25.31
C ALA A 221 -3.74 -28.45 26.11
N PRO A 222 -4.87 -27.70 26.05
CA PRO A 222 -4.93 -26.35 26.57
C PRO A 222 -4.47 -26.31 28.03
N PHE A 223 -3.76 -25.25 28.41
CA PHE A 223 -3.60 -24.94 29.82
C PHE A 223 -4.99 -24.91 30.46
N VAL A 224 -5.23 -25.74 31.49
CA VAL A 224 -6.39 -25.56 32.36
C VAL A 224 -6.21 -24.16 32.97
N PRO A 225 -7.07 -23.18 32.63
CA PRO A 225 -6.86 -21.82 33.09
C PRO A 225 -6.97 -21.83 34.61
N VAL A 226 -5.92 -21.37 35.29
CA VAL A 226 -6.08 -20.86 36.66
C VAL A 226 -6.78 -19.53 36.52
N THR A 227 -8.09 -19.59 36.32
CA THR A 227 -8.94 -18.42 36.18
C THR A 227 -8.95 -17.72 37.54
N MET A 228 -8.28 -16.57 37.66
CA MET A 228 -8.57 -15.67 38.77
C MET A 228 -9.94 -15.05 38.52
N HIS A 229 -10.99 -15.78 38.88
CA HIS A 229 -12.35 -15.27 38.88
C HIS A 229 -12.41 -14.07 39.83
N ARG A 230 -12.71 -12.87 39.31
CA ARG A 230 -13.32 -11.84 40.17
C ARG A 230 -14.73 -12.31 40.48
N ALA A 231 -15.16 -12.13 41.73
CA ALA A 231 -16.43 -12.59 42.31
C ALA A 231 -17.72 -12.06 41.63
N SER A 232 -17.69 -11.52 40.41
CA SER A 232 -18.87 -11.08 39.66
C SER A 232 -19.17 -11.93 38.42
N GLU A 233 -18.51 -13.07 38.23
CA GLU A 233 -18.87 -14.05 37.20
C GLU A 233 -19.99 -14.97 37.69
N ASP A 234 -21.10 -14.39 38.15
CA ASP A 234 -22.36 -15.13 38.22
C ASP A 234 -22.78 -15.46 36.78
N ALA A 235 -22.58 -16.72 36.42
CA ALA A 235 -22.93 -17.31 35.15
C ALA A 235 -24.44 -17.17 34.89
N GLY A 236 -24.82 -16.33 33.92
CA GLY A 236 -26.18 -16.29 33.37
C GLY A 236 -26.75 -14.92 33.04
N ALA A 237 -26.17 -13.82 33.53
CA ALA A 237 -26.66 -12.48 33.21
C ALA A 237 -26.00 -11.92 31.94
N ALA A 238 -26.79 -11.58 30.92
CA ALA A 238 -26.30 -10.87 29.75
C ALA A 238 -25.64 -9.55 30.16
N LEU A 239 -24.40 -9.31 29.71
CA LEU A 239 -23.70 -8.04 29.96
C LEU A 239 -24.58 -6.86 29.52
N PRO A 240 -24.66 -5.79 30.32
CA PRO A 240 -25.46 -4.62 29.98
C PRO A 240 -24.96 -4.00 28.68
N VAL A 241 -25.89 -3.51 27.88
CA VAL A 241 -25.58 -2.82 26.62
C VAL A 241 -25.16 -1.39 26.93
N ALA A 242 -23.94 -1.05 26.54
CA ALA A 242 -23.41 0.29 26.63
C ALA A 242 -23.92 1.13 25.47
N ARG A 243 -24.48 2.28 25.83
CA ARG A 243 -24.98 3.28 24.88
C ARG A 243 -23.90 4.33 24.61
N GLY A 244 -23.83 4.79 23.37
CA GLY A 244 -23.03 5.96 23.03
C GLY A 244 -23.73 7.25 23.45
N CYS A 245 -23.04 8.38 23.40
CA CYS A 245 -23.70 9.69 23.58
C CYS A 245 -24.85 9.90 22.58
N LEU A 246 -24.81 9.19 21.44
CA LEU A 246 -25.79 9.27 20.36
C LEU A 246 -26.90 8.20 20.45
N SER A 247 -26.86 7.23 21.38
CA SER A 247 -27.99 6.31 21.67
C SER A 247 -28.59 6.44 23.07
N CYS A 248 -28.03 7.30 23.92
CA CYS A 248 -28.51 7.41 25.29
C CYS A 248 -29.55 8.51 25.51
N ASP A 249 -29.74 9.43 24.56
CA ASP A 249 -30.67 10.58 24.61
C ASP A 249 -30.47 11.50 25.84
N GLN A 250 -29.35 11.38 26.56
CA GLN A 250 -29.05 12.16 27.76
C GLN A 250 -28.22 13.41 27.45
N THR A 251 -28.88 14.47 27.02
CA THR A 251 -28.22 15.75 26.68
C THR A 251 -27.68 16.50 27.91
N ALA A 252 -28.26 16.29 29.10
CA ALA A 252 -27.81 16.87 30.36
C ALA A 252 -26.61 16.13 31.01
N CYS A 253 -26.17 15.02 30.43
CA CYS A 253 -25.03 14.26 30.94
C CYS A 253 -23.73 15.08 30.82
N PHE A 254 -22.90 15.12 31.87
CA PHE A 254 -21.64 15.87 31.83
C PHE A 254 -20.61 15.30 30.83
N ARG A 255 -20.82 14.08 30.33
CA ARG A 255 -20.04 13.44 29.26
C ARG A 255 -20.65 13.61 27.87
N HIS A 256 -21.87 14.16 27.79
CA HIS A 256 -22.56 14.36 26.52
C HIS A 256 -21.70 15.22 25.60
N ARG A 257 -21.54 14.73 24.37
CA ARG A 257 -20.88 15.44 23.28
C ARG A 257 -21.98 15.76 22.27
N PRO A 258 -22.23 17.03 21.93
CA PRO A 258 -23.20 17.36 20.89
C PRO A 258 -22.79 16.69 19.59
N GLN A 259 -23.78 16.35 18.77
CA GLN A 259 -23.55 15.81 17.44
C GLN A 259 -22.69 16.80 16.66
N VAL A 260 -21.48 16.36 16.31
CA VAL A 260 -20.62 17.08 15.37
C VAL A 260 -21.01 16.56 14.00
N ASP A 261 -21.15 17.44 13.02
CA ASP A 261 -21.24 17.02 11.62
C ASP A 261 -20.03 16.11 11.32
N VAL A 262 -20.30 14.82 11.15
CA VAL A 262 -19.28 13.78 11.02
C VAL A 262 -18.63 13.79 9.63
N GLY A 263 -19.09 14.67 8.73
CA GLY A 263 -18.64 14.73 7.35
C GLY A 263 -18.96 13.43 6.59
N PRO A 264 -18.33 13.21 5.43
CA PRO A 264 -18.56 12.01 4.64
C PRO A 264 -18.01 10.75 5.34
N GLU A 265 -18.79 9.67 5.34
CA GLU A 265 -18.29 8.32 5.65
C GLU A 265 -17.25 7.91 4.61
N GLY A 266 -16.00 7.77 5.05
CA GLY A 266 -14.92 7.32 4.18
C GLY A 266 -14.51 8.35 3.11
N LEU A 267 -13.25 8.76 3.16
CA LEU A 267 -12.65 9.64 2.16
C LEU A 267 -11.70 8.84 1.27
N THR A 268 -11.66 9.24 0.00
CA THR A 268 -10.63 8.76 -0.93
C THR A 268 -9.45 9.73 -0.93
N ALA A 269 -8.24 9.22 -0.79
CA ALA A 269 -7.01 9.97 -1.04
C ALA A 269 -6.28 9.41 -2.26
N ALA A 270 -5.86 10.28 -3.17
CA ALA A 270 -5.05 9.90 -4.33
C ALA A 270 -3.59 10.29 -4.10
N LEU A 271 -2.69 9.33 -4.07
CA LEU A 271 -1.25 9.49 -3.82
C LEU A 271 -0.48 9.22 -5.11
N LEU A 272 0.06 10.28 -5.70
CA LEU A 272 0.58 10.26 -7.08
C LEU A 272 2.05 10.69 -7.09
N ASP A 273 2.89 9.97 -7.83
CA ASP A 273 4.30 10.30 -8.03
C ASP A 273 4.51 10.95 -9.41
N GLY A 274 4.00 10.32 -10.45
CA GLY A 274 3.85 10.82 -11.80
C GLY A 274 2.39 11.14 -12.14
N TRP A 275 2.21 11.95 -13.19
CA TRP A 275 0.90 12.31 -13.73
C TRP A 275 0.87 11.95 -15.21
N THR A 276 0.08 10.93 -15.57
CA THR A 276 -0.19 10.54 -16.97
C THR A 276 -1.63 10.89 -17.35
N PRO A 277 -1.93 11.13 -18.64
CA PRO A 277 -3.29 11.45 -19.07
C PRO A 277 -4.29 10.33 -18.77
N GLU A 278 -3.86 9.07 -18.88
CA GLU A 278 -4.74 7.91 -18.65
C GLU A 278 -5.20 7.88 -17.19
N PHE A 279 -4.27 8.04 -16.25
CA PHE A 279 -4.58 8.07 -14.82
C PHE A 279 -5.32 9.34 -14.41
N ALA A 280 -5.01 10.47 -15.07
CA ALA A 280 -5.73 11.72 -14.86
C ALA A 280 -7.22 11.59 -15.24
N ARG A 281 -7.50 11.04 -16.42
CA ARG A 281 -8.86 10.74 -16.90
C ARG A 281 -9.60 9.82 -15.94
N PHE A 282 -8.98 8.68 -15.60
CA PHE A 282 -9.55 7.73 -14.63
C PHE A 282 -9.89 8.41 -13.30
N LEU A 283 -8.97 9.20 -12.74
CA LEU A 283 -9.20 9.85 -11.44
C LEU A 283 -10.33 10.88 -11.50
N ARG A 284 -10.47 11.63 -12.60
CA ARG A 284 -11.58 12.59 -12.78
C ARG A 284 -12.93 11.90 -12.93
N GLU A 285 -12.97 10.83 -13.71
CA GLU A 285 -14.21 10.12 -14.03
C GLU A 285 -14.70 9.27 -12.85
N GLU A 286 -13.81 8.49 -12.23
CA GLU A 286 -14.19 7.51 -11.20
C GLU A 286 -14.04 8.05 -9.75
N HIS A 287 -13.19 9.06 -9.54
CA HIS A 287 -12.90 9.60 -8.19
C HIS A 287 -12.80 11.14 -8.12
N PRO A 288 -13.82 11.90 -8.60
CA PRO A 288 -13.77 13.36 -8.65
C PRO A 288 -13.60 14.04 -7.28
N GLY A 289 -14.09 13.40 -6.20
CA GLY A 289 -13.96 13.88 -4.82
C GLY A 289 -12.67 13.50 -4.09
N ALA A 290 -11.72 12.82 -4.77
CA ALA A 290 -10.50 12.37 -4.12
C ALA A 290 -9.63 13.53 -3.62
N GLN A 291 -9.16 13.44 -2.38
CA GLN A 291 -8.15 14.36 -1.85
C GLN A 291 -6.80 14.01 -2.47
N ARG A 292 -6.40 14.79 -3.48
CA ARG A 292 -5.18 14.55 -4.25
C ARG A 292 -3.93 15.01 -3.50
N MET A 293 -2.89 14.19 -3.57
CA MET A 293 -1.53 14.50 -3.12
C MET A 293 -0.56 14.19 -4.25
N GLN A 294 0.24 15.18 -4.64
CA GLN A 294 1.17 15.08 -5.76
C GLN A 294 2.43 15.90 -5.47
N PRO A 295 3.60 15.57 -6.06
CA PRO A 295 4.79 16.38 -5.91
C PRO A 295 4.65 17.74 -6.61
N VAL A 296 5.40 18.72 -6.12
CA VAL A 296 5.52 20.02 -6.79
C VAL A 296 6.37 19.84 -8.06
N PRO A 297 5.89 20.28 -9.23
CA PRO A 297 6.68 20.27 -10.47
C PRO A 297 7.75 21.36 -10.42
N LEU A 298 8.92 21.03 -9.87
CA LEU A 298 10.06 21.94 -9.73
C LEU A 298 11.04 21.79 -10.91
N ARG A 299 11.27 22.88 -11.66
CA ARG A 299 12.44 23.01 -12.56
C ARG A 299 13.36 24.11 -12.02
N LEU A 300 14.54 23.73 -11.52
CA LEU A 300 15.54 24.65 -10.97
C LEU A 300 16.42 25.31 -12.06
N ALA A 301 15.77 25.97 -13.01
CA ALA A 301 16.41 26.90 -13.93
C ALA A 301 15.40 28.02 -14.20
N PHE A 302 15.31 28.96 -13.25
CA PHE A 302 14.53 30.20 -13.31
C PHE A 302 13.01 30.02 -13.49
N TRP A 303 12.30 29.94 -12.37
CA TRP A 303 10.88 30.30 -12.17
C TRP A 303 9.99 30.35 -13.43
N ARG A 304 9.92 29.26 -14.19
CA ARG A 304 8.95 29.09 -15.26
C ARG A 304 8.31 27.73 -15.15
N ARG A 305 7.00 27.76 -14.87
CA ARG A 305 6.09 26.64 -15.05
C ARG A 305 6.04 26.35 -16.57
N PRO A 306 6.42 25.16 -17.07
CA PRO A 306 6.31 24.86 -18.50
C PRO A 306 4.84 24.95 -18.92
N ALA A 307 4.59 25.59 -20.06
CA ALA A 307 3.25 25.82 -20.60
C ALA A 307 2.67 24.57 -21.30
N THR A 308 3.50 23.57 -21.63
CA THR A 308 3.07 22.39 -22.39
C THR A 308 3.84 21.13 -21.96
N GLY A 309 3.11 20.02 -21.88
CA GLY A 309 3.59 18.69 -21.56
C GLY A 309 2.46 17.82 -21.03
N TRP A 310 2.53 16.51 -21.26
CA TRP A 310 1.61 15.46 -20.78
C TRP A 310 1.29 15.46 -19.27
N HIS A 311 1.89 16.38 -18.51
CA HIS A 311 1.91 16.45 -17.05
C HIS A 311 1.03 17.54 -16.45
N ARG A 312 0.23 18.26 -17.25
CA ARG A 312 -0.77 19.20 -16.70
C ARG A 312 -2.01 19.21 -17.58
N GLU A 313 -3.01 18.47 -17.15
CA GLU A 313 -4.37 18.92 -17.44
C GLU A 313 -4.73 20.08 -16.50
N PRO A 314 -5.50 21.08 -16.97
CA PRO A 314 -6.04 22.10 -16.10
C PRO A 314 -6.90 21.44 -15.01
N VAL A 315 -6.75 21.90 -13.77
CA VAL A 315 -7.66 21.49 -12.70
C VAL A 315 -9.05 22.01 -13.09
N ALA A 316 -9.99 21.11 -13.36
CA ALA A 316 -11.38 21.49 -13.61
C ALA A 316 -11.90 22.40 -12.49
N GLU A 317 -12.69 23.41 -12.85
CA GLU A 317 -13.29 24.33 -11.89
C GLU A 317 -14.08 23.55 -10.82
N GLY A 318 -13.89 23.89 -9.55
CA GLY A 318 -14.56 23.22 -8.42
C GLY A 318 -13.82 22.02 -7.80
N VAL A 319 -12.69 21.56 -8.35
CA VAL A 319 -11.92 20.47 -7.72
C VAL A 319 -10.97 21.00 -6.64
N ALA A 320 -10.97 20.36 -5.46
CA ALA A 320 -10.10 20.74 -4.36
C ALA A 320 -8.60 20.79 -4.79
N PRO A 321 -7.84 21.79 -4.31
CA PRO A 321 -6.43 21.94 -4.66
C PRO A 321 -5.63 20.72 -4.18
N ALA A 322 -4.69 20.27 -4.99
CA ALA A 322 -3.81 19.18 -4.63
C ALA A 322 -2.93 19.57 -3.42
N ARG A 323 -2.75 18.64 -2.48
CA ARG A 323 -1.83 18.84 -1.36
C ARG A 323 -0.41 18.52 -1.80
N GLU A 324 0.45 19.53 -1.79
CA GLU A 324 1.81 19.42 -2.31
C GLU A 324 2.85 19.43 -1.18
N PRO A 325 3.66 18.37 -1.00
CA PRO A 325 4.72 18.34 0.00
C PRO A 325 5.98 19.03 -0.56
N TRP A 326 6.00 20.36 -0.48
CA TRP A 326 7.07 21.20 -1.04
C TRP A 326 8.48 20.78 -0.60
N ALA A 327 8.70 20.58 0.70
CA ALA A 327 10.01 20.19 1.22
C ALA A 327 10.50 18.83 0.66
N ALA A 328 9.61 17.83 0.61
CA ALA A 328 9.95 16.52 0.04
C ALA A 328 10.19 16.60 -1.48
N SER A 329 9.39 17.41 -2.18
CA SER A 329 9.51 17.64 -3.62
C SER A 329 10.83 18.32 -3.98
N LEU A 330 11.23 19.35 -3.22
CA LEU A 330 12.50 20.06 -3.41
C LEU A 330 13.70 19.15 -3.12
N ARG A 331 13.66 18.44 -1.99
CA ARG A 331 14.70 17.47 -1.61
C ARG A 331 14.88 16.42 -2.70
N ARG A 332 13.78 15.86 -3.20
CA ARG A 332 13.77 14.90 -4.31
C ARG A 332 14.41 15.49 -5.57
N ALA A 333 13.99 16.67 -6.00
CA ALA A 333 14.50 17.31 -7.22
C ALA A 333 16.00 17.58 -7.16
N LEU A 334 16.50 18.08 -6.02
CA LEU A 334 17.93 18.30 -5.79
C LEU A 334 18.72 16.98 -5.79
N TRP A 335 18.21 15.96 -5.10
CA TRP A 335 18.86 14.66 -5.00
C TRP A 335 19.00 13.97 -6.36
N GLN A 336 17.92 13.94 -7.13
CA GLN A 336 17.92 13.34 -8.46
C GLN A 336 18.86 14.08 -9.42
N ARG A 337 18.96 15.41 -9.30
CA ARG A 337 19.87 16.21 -10.12
C ARG A 337 21.34 15.95 -9.77
N LEU A 338 21.66 15.80 -8.48
CA LEU A 338 23.01 15.48 -8.00
C LEU A 338 23.52 14.17 -8.62
N TRP A 339 22.65 13.16 -8.72
CA TRP A 339 23.01 11.82 -9.19
C TRP A 339 22.64 11.53 -10.66
N ALA A 340 22.13 12.51 -11.40
CA ALA A 340 21.61 12.34 -12.76
C ALA A 340 22.61 11.73 -13.76
N ARG A 341 23.91 12.01 -13.56
CA ARG A 341 25.00 11.58 -14.45
C ARG A 341 25.76 10.33 -13.98
N GLN A 342 25.36 9.73 -12.85
CA GLN A 342 26.01 8.54 -12.32
C GLN A 342 25.13 7.30 -12.54
N PRO A 343 25.56 6.35 -13.41
CA PRO A 343 24.88 5.07 -13.60
C PRO A 343 24.68 4.34 -12.26
N GLY A 344 23.57 3.61 -12.10
CA GLY A 344 23.19 2.94 -10.85
C GLY A 344 22.70 3.89 -9.74
N ARG A 345 23.48 4.94 -9.40
CA ARG A 345 23.11 5.96 -8.41
C ARG A 345 21.88 6.76 -8.84
N ARG A 346 21.70 6.97 -10.15
CA ARG A 346 20.48 7.58 -10.70
C ARG A 346 19.22 6.82 -10.29
N GLN A 347 19.20 5.49 -10.45
CA GLN A 347 18.02 4.67 -10.13
C GLN A 347 17.77 4.64 -8.62
N ALA A 348 18.82 4.49 -7.82
CA ALA A 348 18.72 4.61 -6.36
C ALA A 348 18.12 5.96 -5.92
N SER A 349 18.52 7.07 -6.59
CA SER A 349 17.99 8.41 -6.29
C SER A 349 16.49 8.55 -6.58
N LEU A 350 15.94 7.78 -7.53
CA LEU A 350 14.51 7.76 -7.82
C LEU A 350 13.72 7.09 -6.68
N ILE A 351 14.20 5.94 -6.22
CA ILE A 351 13.64 5.19 -5.09
C ILE A 351 13.70 6.02 -3.80
N ASP A 352 14.80 6.73 -3.55
CA ASP A 352 14.91 7.66 -2.42
C ASP A 352 13.84 8.76 -2.49
N GLY A 353 13.66 9.34 -3.67
CA GLY A 353 12.63 10.34 -3.92
C GLY A 353 11.21 9.83 -3.66
N GLN A 354 10.90 8.63 -4.13
CA GLN A 354 9.62 7.94 -3.92
C GLN A 354 9.38 7.66 -2.44
N ARG A 355 10.40 7.21 -1.71
CA ARG A 355 10.35 7.01 -0.26
C ARG A 355 9.99 8.29 0.49
N TRP A 356 10.64 9.42 0.17
CA TRP A 356 10.37 10.70 0.84
C TRP A 356 8.98 11.23 0.54
N LEU A 357 8.48 11.05 -0.69
CA LEU A 357 7.12 11.40 -1.05
C LEU A 357 6.09 10.53 -0.33
N ALA A 358 6.28 9.20 -0.33
CA ALA A 358 5.42 8.27 0.38
C ALA A 358 5.32 8.61 1.89
N GLN A 359 6.44 8.95 2.53
CA GLN A 359 6.46 9.40 3.93
C GLN A 359 5.70 10.71 4.12
N ALA A 360 5.90 11.70 3.24
CA ALA A 360 5.22 12.98 3.32
C ALA A 360 3.71 12.87 3.08
N PHE A 361 3.28 11.98 2.17
CA PHE A 361 1.89 11.67 1.92
C PHE A 361 1.26 10.91 3.09
N ALA A 362 1.92 9.87 3.61
CA ALA A 362 1.43 9.11 4.75
C ALA A 362 1.21 9.98 6.00
N ALA A 363 2.08 10.97 6.24
CA ALA A 363 1.94 11.92 7.34
C ALA A 363 0.70 12.85 7.21
N ARG A 364 0.11 12.95 6.01
CA ARG A 364 -1.09 13.77 5.71
C ARG A 364 -2.37 12.92 5.61
N LEU A 365 -2.25 11.60 5.68
CA LEU A 365 -3.39 10.70 5.72
C LEU A 365 -4.10 10.84 7.07
N LYS A 366 -5.42 10.92 7.01
CA LYS A 366 -6.29 11.00 8.17
C LYS A 366 -6.94 9.62 8.43
N PRO A 367 -7.52 9.42 9.62
CA PRO A 367 -8.28 8.20 9.91
C PRO A 367 -9.41 7.96 8.91
N GLU A 368 -10.06 9.03 8.43
CA GLU A 368 -11.21 8.96 7.52
C GLU A 368 -10.80 8.54 6.09
N HIS A 369 -9.51 8.57 5.74
CA HIS A 369 -9.05 8.05 4.45
C HIS A 369 -9.09 6.52 4.45
N THR A 370 -10.26 5.97 4.14
CA THR A 370 -10.53 4.52 4.10
C THR A 370 -10.18 3.90 2.75
N GLN A 371 -10.15 4.71 1.68
CA GLN A 371 -9.74 4.30 0.35
C GLN A 371 -8.52 5.10 -0.14
N LEU A 372 -7.55 4.40 -0.71
CA LEU A 372 -6.38 5.01 -1.32
C LEU A 372 -6.29 4.63 -2.80
N VAL A 373 -6.15 5.64 -3.66
CA VAL A 373 -5.70 5.47 -5.05
C VAL A 373 -4.20 5.76 -5.06
N VAL A 374 -3.36 4.76 -5.33
CA VAL A 374 -1.92 4.84 -5.12
C VAL A 374 -1.18 4.46 -6.39
N GLU A 375 -0.26 5.30 -6.82
CA GLU A 375 0.67 4.90 -7.87
C GLU A 375 1.62 3.80 -7.38
N GLN A 376 1.82 2.78 -8.23
CA GLN A 376 2.65 1.61 -7.94
C GLN A 376 4.02 1.95 -7.33
N SER A 377 4.69 2.98 -7.84
CA SER A 377 6.00 3.43 -7.38
C SER A 377 6.07 3.81 -5.88
N LEU A 378 4.94 4.17 -5.28
CA LEU A 378 4.84 4.55 -3.87
C LEU A 378 4.45 3.38 -2.95
N LEU A 379 3.87 2.32 -3.51
CA LEU A 379 3.36 1.16 -2.78
C LEU A 379 4.36 0.51 -1.82
N PRO A 380 5.59 0.13 -2.24
CA PRO A 380 6.50 -0.59 -1.34
C PRO A 380 6.88 0.26 -0.11
N HIS A 381 6.99 1.57 -0.29
CA HIS A 381 7.30 2.49 0.80
C HIS A 381 6.12 2.68 1.76
N LEU A 382 4.89 2.77 1.24
CA LEU A 382 3.67 2.87 2.04
C LEU A 382 3.39 1.57 2.81
N GLN A 383 3.65 0.42 2.18
CA GLN A 383 3.56 -0.90 2.81
C GLN A 383 4.49 -1.02 4.01
N ARG A 384 5.78 -0.68 3.84
CA ARG A 384 6.80 -0.76 4.92
C ARG A 384 6.44 0.06 6.16
N ILE A 385 5.77 1.20 6.00
CA ILE A 385 5.36 2.05 7.12
C ILE A 385 3.95 1.73 7.65
N GLY A 386 3.28 0.72 7.08
CA GLY A 386 1.92 0.31 7.44
C GLY A 386 0.83 1.30 7.02
N ALA A 387 1.11 2.19 6.06
CA ALA A 387 0.14 3.20 5.61
C ALA A 387 -1.01 2.59 4.77
N LEU A 388 -0.89 1.36 4.30
CA LEU A 388 -1.95 0.68 3.54
C LEU A 388 -2.94 -0.08 4.45
N ASP A 389 -2.57 -0.31 5.71
CA ASP A 389 -3.30 -1.16 6.65
C ASP A 389 -4.70 -0.64 6.96
N GLY A 390 -5.70 -1.50 6.93
CA GLY A 390 -7.09 -1.10 7.22
C GLY A 390 -7.75 -0.29 6.11
N ARG A 391 -7.15 -0.18 4.91
CA ARG A 391 -7.66 0.65 3.80
C ARG A 391 -7.91 -0.18 2.55
N ARG A 392 -8.89 0.24 1.75
CA ARG A 392 -9.12 -0.27 0.41
C ARG A 392 -8.11 0.35 -0.55
N ILE A 393 -7.36 -0.47 -1.28
CA ILE A 393 -6.26 0.00 -2.14
C ILE A 393 -6.63 -0.14 -3.61
N ILE A 394 -6.55 0.95 -4.37
CA ILE A 394 -6.63 0.99 -5.83
C ILE A 394 -5.24 1.34 -6.33
N VAL A 395 -4.67 0.50 -7.20
CA VAL A 395 -3.31 0.68 -7.71
C VAL A 395 -3.35 1.24 -9.12
N LEU A 396 -2.68 2.37 -9.32
CA LEU A 396 -2.35 2.88 -10.66
C LEU A 396 -1.01 2.24 -11.07
N ALA A 397 -1.10 1.15 -11.83
CA ALA A 397 0.04 0.34 -12.22
C ALA A 397 0.64 0.83 -13.55
N GLY A 398 1.79 1.49 -13.46
CA GLY A 398 2.52 2.02 -14.61
C GLY A 398 3.56 1.06 -15.16
N ALA A 399 3.99 0.06 -14.39
CA ALA A 399 5.11 -0.80 -14.75
C ALA A 399 4.86 -2.25 -14.35
N LEU A 400 5.70 -3.15 -14.86
CA LEU A 400 5.76 -4.51 -14.34
C LEU A 400 6.21 -4.51 -12.86
N PRO A 401 5.79 -5.49 -12.07
CA PRO A 401 6.35 -5.71 -10.73
C PRO A 401 7.88 -5.83 -10.79
N MET A 402 8.57 -5.40 -9.74
CA MET A 402 10.03 -5.43 -9.67
C MET A 402 10.58 -6.85 -9.85
N THR A 403 9.89 -7.87 -9.33
CA THR A 403 10.24 -9.29 -9.51
C THR A 403 10.31 -9.67 -10.99
N ASP A 404 9.33 -9.24 -11.78
CA ASP A 404 9.24 -9.55 -13.20
C ASP A 404 10.26 -8.75 -14.02
N ILE A 405 10.51 -7.50 -13.62
CA ILE A 405 11.57 -6.67 -14.19
C ILE A 405 12.93 -7.35 -13.99
N GLU A 406 13.26 -7.76 -12.76
CA GLU A 406 14.53 -8.41 -12.46
C GLU A 406 14.70 -9.72 -13.23
N LYS A 407 13.67 -10.57 -13.24
CA LYS A 407 13.67 -11.82 -14.01
C LYS A 407 13.97 -11.58 -15.50
N ARG A 408 13.31 -10.60 -16.14
CA ARG A 408 13.52 -10.28 -17.56
C ARG A 408 14.92 -9.75 -17.82
N LEU A 409 15.46 -8.93 -16.93
CA LEU A 409 16.83 -8.44 -17.06
C LEU A 409 17.85 -9.57 -16.92
N ASP A 410 17.60 -10.55 -16.05
CA ASP A 410 18.46 -11.71 -15.90
C ASP A 410 18.44 -12.61 -17.15
N GLU A 411 17.25 -12.88 -17.70
CA GLU A 411 17.07 -13.59 -18.98
C GLU A 411 17.79 -12.86 -20.14
N ALA A 412 17.61 -11.54 -20.25
CA ALA A 412 18.31 -10.74 -21.25
C ALA A 412 19.84 -10.74 -21.03
N SER A 413 20.30 -10.76 -19.77
CA SER A 413 21.72 -10.82 -19.45
C SER A 413 22.36 -12.16 -19.80
N GLN A 414 21.61 -13.26 -19.80
CA GLN A 414 22.11 -14.55 -20.28
C GLN A 414 22.38 -14.51 -21.79
N ARG A 415 21.54 -13.81 -22.56
CA ARG A 415 21.73 -13.61 -24.01
C ARG A 415 22.87 -12.63 -24.32
N TRP A 416 23.00 -11.57 -23.53
CA TRP A 416 24.02 -10.54 -23.69
C TRP A 416 24.88 -10.36 -22.42
N PRO A 417 25.76 -11.34 -22.10
CA PRO A 417 26.47 -11.36 -20.82
C PRO A 417 27.47 -10.21 -20.61
N GLY A 418 27.94 -9.59 -21.70
CA GLY A 418 28.88 -8.47 -21.65
C GLY A 418 28.26 -7.08 -21.44
N ASP A 419 26.92 -6.96 -21.41
CA ASP A 419 26.28 -5.65 -21.32
C ASP A 419 25.95 -5.25 -19.87
N ALA A 420 26.73 -4.30 -19.34
CA ALA A 420 26.57 -3.83 -17.96
C ALA A 420 25.22 -3.17 -17.70
N THR A 421 24.51 -2.66 -18.71
CA THR A 421 23.23 -1.96 -18.55
C THR A 421 22.05 -2.88 -18.18
N LEU A 422 22.25 -4.19 -18.29
CA LEU A 422 21.29 -5.22 -17.84
C LEU A 422 21.46 -5.55 -16.35
N ARG A 423 22.59 -5.16 -15.74
CA ARG A 423 22.95 -5.42 -14.34
C ARG A 423 23.16 -4.14 -13.51
N ASP A 424 22.95 -2.98 -14.11
CA ASP A 424 23.33 -1.66 -13.56
C ASP A 424 22.68 -1.33 -12.20
N PHE A 425 21.46 -1.81 -11.97
CA PHE A 425 20.79 -1.69 -10.69
C PHE A 425 19.79 -2.81 -10.44
N ARG A 426 19.76 -3.30 -9.19
CA ARG A 426 18.75 -4.23 -8.65
C ARG A 426 18.14 -3.60 -7.40
N ALA A 427 16.83 -3.79 -7.21
CA ALA A 427 16.17 -3.25 -6.05
C ALA A 427 16.60 -4.03 -4.79
N GLU A 428 16.52 -3.37 -3.63
CA GLU A 428 16.73 -4.06 -2.37
C GLU A 428 15.69 -5.19 -2.22
N PRO A 429 16.07 -6.44 -1.86
CA PRO A 429 15.11 -7.55 -1.78
C PRO A 429 13.91 -7.29 -0.88
N SER A 430 14.10 -6.54 0.21
CA SER A 430 13.00 -6.18 1.10
C SER A 430 12.04 -5.15 0.48
N LEU A 431 12.46 -4.41 -0.55
CA LEU A 431 11.63 -3.46 -1.29
C LEU A 431 10.76 -4.22 -2.28
N VAL A 432 11.36 -5.17 -2.99
CA VAL A 432 10.69 -6.10 -3.91
C VAL A 432 9.60 -6.88 -3.18
N ARG A 433 9.91 -7.42 -1.98
CA ARG A 433 8.92 -8.08 -1.12
C ARG A 433 7.79 -7.13 -0.70
N ALA A 434 8.12 -5.89 -0.33
CA ALA A 434 7.12 -4.90 0.07
C ALA A 434 6.19 -4.51 -1.11
N GLU A 435 6.71 -4.40 -2.33
CA GLU A 435 5.89 -4.14 -3.51
C GLU A 435 4.94 -5.32 -3.77
N SER A 436 5.48 -6.55 -3.76
CA SER A 436 4.69 -7.77 -3.97
C SER A 436 3.55 -7.90 -2.96
N GLN A 437 3.83 -7.66 -1.67
CA GLN A 437 2.82 -7.64 -0.62
C GLN A 437 1.77 -6.54 -0.81
N ALA A 438 2.19 -5.36 -1.26
CA ALA A 438 1.27 -4.25 -1.50
C ALA A 438 0.34 -4.52 -2.70
N LEU A 439 0.89 -5.08 -3.78
CA LEU A 439 0.14 -5.44 -4.99
C LEU A 439 -0.87 -6.56 -4.70
N ALA A 440 -0.49 -7.58 -3.94
CA ALA A 440 -1.40 -8.66 -3.55
C ALA A 440 -2.61 -8.18 -2.72
N ARG A 441 -2.52 -7.01 -2.09
CA ARG A 441 -3.60 -6.37 -1.30
C ARG A 441 -4.47 -5.43 -2.13
N ALA A 442 -4.15 -5.23 -3.41
CA ALA A 442 -4.93 -4.37 -4.28
C ALA A 442 -6.36 -4.89 -4.41
N SER A 443 -7.33 -3.99 -4.28
CA SER A 443 -8.73 -4.28 -4.59
C SER A 443 -9.05 -4.02 -6.07
N VAL A 444 -8.33 -3.08 -6.68
CA VAL A 444 -8.44 -2.73 -8.09
C VAL A 444 -7.04 -2.42 -8.61
N VAL A 445 -6.71 -2.91 -9.79
CA VAL A 445 -5.51 -2.56 -10.55
C VAL A 445 -5.93 -1.84 -11.82
N VAL A 446 -5.39 -0.64 -12.02
CA VAL A 446 -5.71 0.24 -13.14
C VAL A 446 -4.45 0.44 -13.98
N THR A 447 -4.51 0.13 -15.26
CA THR A 447 -3.35 0.32 -16.16
C THR A 447 -3.77 0.44 -17.62
N PRO A 448 -3.12 1.31 -18.41
CA PRO A 448 -3.24 1.26 -19.87
C PRO A 448 -2.39 0.14 -20.51
N HIS A 449 -1.46 -0.43 -19.74
CA HIS A 449 -0.42 -1.31 -20.27
C HIS A 449 -0.89 -2.76 -20.31
N ALA A 450 -1.12 -3.30 -21.52
CA ALA A 450 -1.70 -4.62 -21.75
C ALA A 450 -0.94 -5.76 -21.05
N GLU A 451 0.39 -5.66 -21.01
CA GLU A 451 1.21 -6.67 -20.35
C GLU A 451 1.15 -6.58 -18.83
N VAL A 452 1.03 -5.38 -18.27
CA VAL A 452 1.03 -5.16 -16.83
C VAL A 452 -0.25 -5.72 -16.23
N VAL A 453 -1.40 -5.52 -16.88
CA VAL A 453 -2.67 -6.10 -16.40
C VAL A 453 -2.62 -7.63 -16.38
N ARG A 454 -1.99 -8.25 -17.40
CA ARG A 454 -1.85 -9.71 -17.47
C ARG A 454 -0.99 -10.26 -16.33
N GLN A 455 0.16 -9.65 -16.06
CA GLN A 455 1.05 -10.10 -14.99
C GLN A 455 0.47 -9.82 -13.59
N LEU A 456 -0.17 -8.67 -13.41
CA LEU A 456 -0.79 -8.33 -12.13
C LEU A 456 -2.02 -9.18 -11.80
N ALA A 457 -2.75 -9.69 -12.80
CA ALA A 457 -3.82 -10.65 -12.56
C ALA A 457 -3.32 -11.94 -11.87
N ALA A 458 -2.07 -12.36 -12.12
CA ALA A 458 -1.48 -13.51 -11.44
C ALA A 458 -1.05 -13.18 -9.99
N LEU A 459 -0.49 -11.99 -9.75
CA LEU A 459 -0.03 -11.57 -8.42
C LEU A 459 -1.16 -11.12 -7.48
N ALA A 460 -2.24 -10.58 -8.04
CA ALA A 460 -3.39 -10.08 -7.31
C ALA A 460 -4.69 -10.67 -7.89
N PRO A 461 -4.91 -11.99 -7.75
CA PRO A 461 -6.04 -12.68 -8.40
C PRO A 461 -7.40 -12.21 -7.89
N GLN A 462 -7.45 -11.60 -6.70
CA GLN A 462 -8.66 -11.04 -6.11
C GLN A 462 -8.92 -9.58 -6.53
N ALA A 463 -7.96 -8.93 -7.20
CA ALA A 463 -8.11 -7.55 -7.62
C ALA A 463 -8.94 -7.45 -8.91
N ALA A 464 -9.90 -6.53 -8.94
CA ALA A 464 -10.54 -6.18 -10.19
C ALA A 464 -9.53 -5.49 -11.13
N SER A 465 -9.47 -5.89 -12.39
CA SER A 465 -8.57 -5.31 -13.38
C SER A 465 -9.30 -4.30 -14.27
N ARG A 466 -8.79 -3.07 -14.32
CA ARG A 466 -9.31 -1.97 -15.17
C ARG A 466 -8.26 -1.60 -16.21
N ARG A 467 -8.49 -2.05 -17.45
CA ARG A 467 -7.69 -1.65 -18.59
C ARG A 467 -8.13 -0.28 -19.09
N LEU A 468 -7.19 0.66 -19.21
CA LEU A 468 -7.42 1.97 -19.79
C LEU A 468 -6.94 2.00 -21.25
N ASP A 469 -7.54 2.87 -22.06
CA ASP A 469 -6.98 3.17 -23.39
C ASP A 469 -5.78 4.10 -23.26
N TRP A 470 -4.76 3.84 -24.07
CA TRP A 470 -3.62 4.76 -24.22
C TRP A 470 -4.09 6.11 -24.77
N ALA A 471 -3.64 7.20 -24.15
CA ALA A 471 -3.87 8.54 -24.70
C ALA A 471 -2.84 8.80 -25.81
N LEU A 472 -3.34 9.04 -27.02
CA LEU A 472 -2.53 9.47 -28.17
C LEU A 472 -2.37 11.00 -28.14
N PRO A 473 -1.16 11.54 -28.37
CA PRO A 473 -0.98 12.99 -28.45
C PRO A 473 -1.54 13.53 -29.76
N ASP A 474 -1.81 14.83 -29.80
CA ASP A 474 -1.94 15.54 -31.07
C ASP A 474 -0.60 15.53 -31.80
N ALA A 475 -0.55 14.80 -32.91
CA ALA A 475 0.61 14.72 -33.79
C ALA A 475 0.18 15.08 -35.21
N ARG A 476 1.02 15.85 -35.92
CA ARG A 476 0.81 16.10 -37.35
C ARG A 476 0.95 14.76 -38.07
N ALA A 477 -0.08 14.38 -38.83
CA ALA A 477 -0.02 13.20 -39.67
C ALA A 477 1.15 13.34 -40.65
N ILE A 478 2.01 12.33 -40.69
CA ILE A 478 3.11 12.30 -41.65
C ILE A 478 2.57 11.66 -42.90
N HIS A 479 2.18 12.49 -43.86
CA HIS A 479 1.81 12.01 -45.18
C HIS A 479 3.04 11.48 -45.89
N ARG A 480 3.01 10.17 -46.18
CA ARG A 480 3.92 9.57 -47.14
C ARG A 480 3.51 10.05 -48.51
N ALA A 481 4.26 10.98 -49.06
CA ALA A 481 4.18 11.22 -50.49
C ALA A 481 4.67 9.94 -51.19
N ASN A 482 3.87 9.39 -52.11
CA ASN A 482 4.24 8.35 -53.08
C ASN A 482 5.35 8.87 -54.00
N VAL A 483 6.52 9.12 -53.44
CA VAL A 483 7.71 9.52 -54.18
C VAL A 483 8.56 8.28 -54.30
N GLU A 484 8.99 7.97 -55.52
CA GLU A 484 10.09 7.06 -55.80
C GLU A 484 11.33 7.53 -55.01
N ARG A 485 11.43 7.14 -53.73
CA ARG A 485 12.57 7.51 -52.91
C ARG A 485 13.75 6.67 -53.36
N GLN A 486 14.72 7.32 -53.98
CA GLN A 486 16.07 6.77 -54.18
C GLN A 486 16.84 6.60 -52.86
N GLU A 487 16.26 7.04 -51.73
CA GLU A 487 16.88 6.95 -50.40
C GLU A 487 16.58 5.62 -49.71
N LEU A 488 17.58 5.12 -48.97
CA LEU A 488 17.46 3.93 -48.12
C LEU A 488 16.39 4.13 -47.02
N PRO A 489 15.68 3.06 -46.61
CA PRO A 489 14.64 3.13 -45.59
C PRO A 489 15.19 3.63 -44.26
N LEU A 490 14.47 4.55 -43.62
CA LEU A 490 14.80 5.12 -42.32
C LEU A 490 14.07 4.40 -41.18
N VAL A 491 14.85 3.66 -40.39
CA VAL A 491 14.43 3.02 -39.14
C VAL A 491 14.73 3.97 -37.97
N VAL A 492 13.71 4.28 -37.17
CA VAL A 492 13.89 5.08 -35.96
C VAL A 492 13.82 4.20 -34.73
N PHE A 493 14.90 4.14 -33.95
CA PHE A 493 14.91 3.51 -32.64
C PHE A 493 14.40 4.48 -31.57
N ALA A 494 13.21 4.21 -31.03
CA ALA A 494 12.50 5.12 -30.13
C ALA A 494 12.97 5.04 -28.67
N ALA A 495 14.28 4.90 -28.42
CA ALA A 495 14.87 4.86 -27.09
C ALA A 495 16.38 5.14 -27.12
N SER A 496 16.94 5.49 -25.95
CA SER A 496 18.40 5.50 -25.74
C SER A 496 18.99 4.12 -26.07
N ALA A 497 20.23 4.10 -26.57
CA ALA A 497 20.96 2.90 -27.01
C ALA A 497 21.39 1.99 -25.86
N LEU A 498 20.42 1.43 -25.14
CA LEU A 498 20.57 0.57 -23.98
C LEU A 498 20.07 -0.84 -24.30
N ALA A 499 20.76 -1.88 -23.79
CA ALA A 499 20.37 -3.26 -24.05
C ALA A 499 18.97 -3.59 -23.53
N ARG A 500 18.58 -3.09 -22.34
CA ARG A 500 17.20 -3.27 -21.82
C ARG A 500 16.10 -2.67 -22.70
N LYS A 501 16.45 -1.73 -23.59
CA LYS A 501 15.54 -1.12 -24.57
C LYS A 501 15.56 -1.83 -25.92
N GLY A 502 16.33 -2.91 -26.07
CA GLY A 502 16.39 -3.72 -27.27
C GLY A 502 17.45 -3.28 -28.27
N ALA A 503 18.42 -2.46 -27.87
CA ALA A 503 19.40 -1.90 -28.80
C ALA A 503 20.28 -2.99 -29.46
N ARG A 504 20.61 -4.06 -28.72
CA ARG A 504 21.39 -5.21 -29.21
C ARG A 504 20.59 -6.03 -30.23
N GLU A 505 19.31 -6.26 -29.93
CA GLU A 505 18.37 -6.95 -30.80
C GLU A 505 18.16 -6.17 -32.11
N LEU A 506 18.00 -4.86 -32.01
CA LEU A 506 17.86 -4.01 -33.18
C LEU A 506 19.13 -4.03 -34.03
N ALA A 507 20.31 -3.88 -33.43
CA ALA A 507 21.57 -3.96 -34.15
C ALA A 507 21.69 -5.29 -34.92
N ALA A 508 21.40 -6.42 -34.26
CA ALA A 508 21.41 -7.73 -34.88
C ALA A 508 20.39 -7.88 -36.02
N ALA A 509 19.18 -7.32 -35.86
CA ALA A 509 18.13 -7.38 -36.88
C ALA A 509 18.45 -6.53 -38.13
N LEU A 510 19.18 -5.42 -37.96
CA LEU A 510 19.59 -4.53 -39.05
C LEU A 510 20.88 -4.99 -39.75
N GLN A 511 21.60 -5.98 -39.22
CA GLN A 511 22.88 -6.40 -39.77
C GLN A 511 22.76 -6.87 -41.22
N GLY A 512 23.54 -6.24 -42.10
CA GLY A 512 23.54 -6.53 -43.54
C GLY A 512 22.29 -6.06 -44.29
N TRP A 513 21.39 -5.30 -43.66
CA TRP A 513 20.27 -4.66 -44.33
C TRP A 513 20.64 -3.21 -44.70
N PRO A 514 20.59 -2.81 -45.99
CA PRO A 514 20.80 -1.42 -46.38
C PRO A 514 19.67 -0.51 -45.89
N CYS A 515 19.90 0.15 -44.75
CA CYS A 515 18.98 1.11 -44.13
C CYS A 515 19.72 2.28 -43.48
N ARG A 516 18.99 3.34 -43.19
CA ARG A 516 19.41 4.43 -42.29
C ARG A 516 18.82 4.18 -40.91
N LEU A 517 19.60 4.40 -39.87
CA LEU A 517 19.19 4.27 -38.47
C LEU A 517 19.24 5.63 -37.79
N ARG A 518 18.15 6.00 -37.12
CA ARG A 518 18.09 7.15 -36.22
C ARG A 518 17.84 6.68 -34.79
N VAL A 519 18.68 7.08 -33.86
CA VAL A 519 18.62 6.69 -32.44
C VAL A 519 18.25 7.88 -31.57
N LEU A 520 17.21 7.73 -30.75
CA LEU A 520 16.80 8.78 -29.82
C LEU A 520 17.55 8.72 -28.48
N GLY A 521 17.74 9.86 -27.83
CA GLY A 521 18.27 9.90 -26.48
C GLY A 521 19.79 9.72 -26.41
N SER A 522 20.26 8.94 -25.43
CA SER A 522 21.70 8.78 -25.18
C SER A 522 22.31 7.72 -26.10
N ALA A 523 23.49 8.01 -26.63
CA ALA A 523 24.32 7.04 -27.34
C ALA A 523 24.75 5.89 -26.40
N SER A 524 25.20 4.78 -26.99
CA SER A 524 25.73 3.65 -26.24
C SER A 524 27.17 3.92 -25.85
N ASP A 525 27.61 3.38 -24.71
CA ASP A 525 29.02 3.38 -24.34
C ASP A 525 29.83 2.35 -25.18
N ASP A 526 29.15 1.43 -25.87
CA ASP A 526 29.77 0.49 -26.80
C ASP A 526 29.79 1.06 -28.22
N ALA A 527 30.96 1.57 -28.64
CA ALA A 527 31.18 2.13 -29.98
C ALA A 527 30.93 1.11 -31.12
N ARG A 528 30.93 -0.18 -30.83
CA ARG A 528 30.71 -1.24 -31.83
C ARG A 528 29.25 -1.65 -31.99
N LEU A 529 28.34 -1.11 -31.17
CA LEU A 529 26.94 -1.53 -31.17
C LEU A 529 26.29 -1.49 -32.55
N TRP A 530 26.57 -0.45 -33.33
CA TRP A 530 25.96 -0.23 -34.65
C TRP A 530 26.91 -0.57 -35.81
N GLN A 531 27.98 -1.32 -35.55
CA GLN A 531 28.98 -1.65 -36.56
C GLN A 531 28.38 -2.49 -37.70
N GLY A 532 28.47 -1.98 -38.93
CA GLY A 532 27.89 -2.62 -40.11
C GLY A 532 26.58 -2.00 -40.60
N ILE A 533 26.07 -0.97 -39.91
CA ILE A 533 24.95 -0.13 -40.36
C ILE A 533 25.52 1.14 -41.01
N GLY A 534 25.22 1.36 -42.28
CA GLY A 534 25.90 2.39 -43.10
C GLY A 534 25.66 3.83 -42.68
N HIS A 535 24.49 4.16 -42.11
CA HIS A 535 24.14 5.52 -41.70
C HIS A 535 23.45 5.52 -40.34
N VAL A 536 24.12 6.04 -39.30
CA VAL A 536 23.57 6.13 -37.94
C VAL A 536 23.56 7.59 -37.48
N GLU A 537 22.37 8.10 -37.17
CA GLU A 537 22.15 9.45 -36.64
C GLU A 537 21.67 9.40 -35.19
N HIS A 538 22.20 10.26 -34.32
CA HIS A 538 21.71 10.40 -32.94
C HIS A 538 20.94 11.72 -32.78
N MET A 539 19.73 11.63 -32.23
CA MET A 539 18.86 12.80 -32.02
C MET A 539 18.35 12.91 -30.58
N ASN A 540 18.11 14.15 -30.14
CA ASN A 540 17.45 14.40 -28.87
C ASN A 540 15.91 14.32 -29.01
N TRP A 541 15.22 14.32 -27.87
CA TRP A 541 13.75 14.20 -27.81
C TRP A 541 12.97 15.46 -28.23
N GLN A 542 13.64 16.58 -28.49
CA GLN A 542 13.03 17.90 -28.72
C GLN A 542 12.92 18.27 -30.21
N GLY A 543 13.46 17.47 -31.13
CA GLY A 543 13.38 17.67 -32.58
C GLY A 543 12.21 16.95 -33.27
N ASP A 544 12.08 17.16 -34.58
CA ASP A 544 11.16 16.41 -35.46
C ASP A 544 11.78 15.07 -35.89
N TRP A 545 11.97 14.19 -34.90
CA TRP A 545 12.64 12.92 -35.10
C TRP A 545 11.83 11.91 -35.94
N LEU A 546 10.54 12.16 -36.16
CA LEU A 546 9.67 11.35 -37.02
C LEU A 546 9.80 11.74 -38.50
N ALA A 547 10.40 12.89 -38.83
CA ALA A 547 10.55 13.34 -40.20
C ALA A 547 11.26 12.29 -41.06
N GLY A 548 10.59 11.87 -42.13
CA GLY A 548 11.09 10.89 -43.09
C GLY A 548 11.13 9.44 -42.57
N ALA A 549 10.65 9.16 -41.35
CA ALA A 549 10.68 7.83 -40.77
C ALA A 549 9.76 6.87 -41.55
N ASP A 550 10.31 5.73 -41.97
CA ASP A 550 9.53 4.67 -42.63
C ASP A 550 8.95 3.70 -41.60
N VAL A 551 9.70 3.43 -40.53
CA VAL A 551 9.25 2.60 -39.40
C VAL A 551 9.89 3.06 -38.10
N VAL A 552 9.11 2.99 -37.01
CA VAL A 552 9.59 3.22 -35.64
C VAL A 552 9.72 1.88 -34.92
N ALA A 553 10.88 1.60 -34.35
CA ALA A 553 11.19 0.36 -33.66
C ALA A 553 11.39 0.56 -32.16
N LEU A 554 10.80 -0.31 -31.34
CA LEU A 554 11.08 -0.44 -29.91
C LEU A 554 11.02 -1.91 -29.44
N PRO A 555 12.03 -2.73 -29.73
CA PRO A 555 12.12 -4.12 -29.29
C PRO A 555 12.55 -4.27 -27.82
N ALA A 556 11.95 -3.49 -26.91
CA ALA A 556 12.40 -3.42 -25.53
C ALA A 556 12.19 -4.73 -24.76
N HIS A 557 13.09 -5.03 -23.81
CA HIS A 557 12.82 -6.04 -22.77
C HIS A 557 11.92 -5.46 -21.68
N ILE A 558 12.11 -4.16 -21.39
CA ILE A 558 11.36 -3.43 -20.36
C ILE A 558 11.04 -2.01 -20.85
N GLU A 559 9.74 -1.74 -20.99
CA GLU A 559 9.19 -0.41 -21.23
C GLU A 559 7.93 -0.23 -20.38
N HIS A 560 7.80 0.91 -19.72
CA HIS A 560 6.67 1.21 -18.84
C HIS A 560 5.94 2.49 -19.28
N SER A 561 6.54 3.29 -20.17
CA SER A 561 5.93 4.52 -20.67
C SER A 561 6.35 4.75 -22.13
N PRO A 562 5.77 4.02 -23.09
CA PRO A 562 6.13 4.04 -24.51
C PRO A 562 5.67 5.33 -25.23
N ARG A 563 5.86 6.51 -24.64
CA ARG A 563 5.32 7.80 -25.12
C ARG A 563 5.82 8.22 -26.48
N ALA A 564 7.06 7.87 -26.80
CA ALA A 564 7.64 8.10 -28.12
C ALA A 564 6.90 7.29 -29.19
N VAL A 565 6.65 6.02 -28.90
CA VAL A 565 5.93 5.13 -29.79
C VAL A 565 4.46 5.56 -29.95
N LEU A 566 3.80 5.99 -28.87
CA LEU A 566 2.45 6.55 -28.96
C LEU A 566 2.38 7.79 -29.87
N ARG A 567 3.43 8.63 -29.87
CA ARG A 567 3.54 9.76 -30.81
C ARG A 567 3.71 9.30 -32.25
N ALA A 568 4.46 8.22 -32.49
CA ALA A 568 4.60 7.63 -33.83
C ALA A 568 3.26 7.07 -34.35
N VAL A 569 2.53 6.34 -33.49
CA VAL A 569 1.18 5.85 -33.79
C VAL A 569 0.24 7.00 -34.14
N ALA A 570 0.22 8.06 -33.32
CA ALA A 570 -0.62 9.23 -33.59
C ALA A 570 -0.25 9.96 -34.88
N ALA A 571 1.03 9.93 -35.28
CA ALA A 571 1.50 10.49 -36.54
C ALA A 571 1.23 9.59 -37.77
N GLY A 572 0.70 8.37 -37.56
CA GLY A 572 0.42 7.40 -38.63
C GLY A 572 1.66 6.64 -39.12
N VAL A 573 2.79 6.69 -38.41
CA VAL A 573 4.00 5.95 -38.78
C VAL A 573 3.90 4.51 -38.25
N PRO A 574 4.14 3.47 -39.08
CA PRO A 574 4.17 2.09 -38.62
C PRO A 574 5.18 1.88 -37.50
N VAL A 575 4.75 1.08 -36.53
CA VAL A 575 5.53 0.76 -35.34
C VAL A 575 5.77 -0.73 -35.28
N VAL A 576 7.01 -1.12 -35.01
CA VAL A 576 7.37 -2.48 -34.59
C VAL A 576 7.86 -2.41 -33.15
N ALA A 577 7.09 -2.95 -32.21
CA ALA A 577 7.39 -2.87 -30.79
C ALA A 577 7.28 -4.25 -30.14
N SER A 578 8.04 -4.49 -29.08
CA SER A 578 7.86 -5.72 -28.31
C SER A 578 6.58 -5.69 -27.48
N ALA A 579 6.01 -6.85 -27.16
CA ALA A 579 4.89 -6.98 -26.23
C ALA A 579 5.20 -6.39 -24.84
N ALA A 580 6.49 -6.24 -24.49
CA ALA A 580 6.90 -5.57 -23.25
C ALA A 580 6.59 -4.06 -23.23
N CYS A 581 6.19 -3.46 -24.36
CA CYS A 581 5.73 -2.07 -24.43
C CYS A 581 4.24 -1.92 -24.10
N GLY A 582 3.48 -3.01 -24.01
CA GLY A 582 2.09 -2.99 -23.55
C GLY A 582 1.10 -2.23 -24.42
N LEU A 583 1.38 -2.12 -25.72
CA LEU A 583 0.58 -1.34 -26.67
C LEU A 583 -0.71 -2.06 -27.09
N GLY A 584 -0.71 -3.40 -27.05
CA GLY A 584 -1.82 -4.34 -27.22
C GLY A 584 -3.02 -3.85 -28.03
N GLY A 585 -3.02 -4.11 -29.34
CA GLY A 585 -4.17 -3.85 -30.20
C GLY A 585 -4.30 -2.42 -30.73
N LEU A 586 -3.30 -1.56 -30.51
CA LEU A 586 -3.23 -0.25 -31.18
C LEU A 586 -3.01 -0.42 -32.68
N HIS A 587 -3.82 0.30 -33.48
CA HIS A 587 -3.69 0.32 -34.94
C HIS A 587 -2.32 0.86 -35.36
N GLY A 588 -1.71 0.24 -36.37
CA GLY A 588 -0.37 0.62 -36.86
C GLY A 588 0.79 0.08 -36.02
N VAL A 589 0.53 -0.71 -34.97
CA VAL A 589 1.56 -1.39 -34.16
C VAL A 589 1.61 -2.87 -34.51
N ARG A 590 2.79 -3.34 -34.91
CA ARG A 590 3.12 -4.76 -35.01
C ARG A 590 3.89 -5.20 -33.77
N GLU A 591 3.27 -6.05 -32.97
CA GLU A 591 3.90 -6.60 -31.77
C GLU A 591 4.78 -7.82 -32.07
N ILE A 592 5.91 -7.90 -31.37
CA ILE A 592 6.85 -9.04 -31.40
C ILE A 592 7.19 -9.52 -29.98
N ALA A 593 7.70 -10.75 -29.85
CA ALA A 593 8.21 -11.24 -28.59
C ALA A 593 9.51 -10.49 -28.20
N PRO A 594 9.72 -10.13 -26.92
CA PRO A 594 11.00 -9.57 -26.46
C PRO A 594 12.18 -10.51 -26.77
N GLY A 595 13.27 -9.98 -27.32
CA GLY A 595 14.46 -10.76 -27.66
C GLY A 595 14.39 -11.56 -28.96
N ASP A 596 13.28 -11.54 -29.70
CA ASP A 596 13.13 -12.25 -30.96
C ASP A 596 13.65 -11.40 -32.13
N VAL A 597 14.91 -11.64 -32.51
CA VAL A 597 15.63 -10.89 -33.54
C VAL A 597 15.08 -11.18 -34.94
N ASP A 598 14.69 -12.43 -35.21
CA ASP A 598 14.21 -12.84 -36.53
C ASP A 598 12.81 -12.27 -36.79
N ALA A 599 11.91 -12.35 -35.80
CA ALA A 599 10.60 -11.72 -35.89
C ALA A 599 10.71 -10.18 -36.00
N LEU A 600 11.64 -9.56 -35.27
CA LEU A 600 11.93 -8.14 -35.39
C LEU A 600 12.33 -7.77 -36.83
N ARG A 601 13.31 -8.48 -37.41
CA ARG A 601 13.78 -8.23 -38.77
C ARG A 601 12.65 -8.39 -39.79
N ALA A 602 11.90 -9.49 -39.70
CA ALA A 602 10.77 -9.74 -40.60
C ALA A 602 9.69 -8.65 -40.50
N ALA A 603 9.39 -8.19 -39.28
CA ALA A 603 8.43 -7.12 -39.03
C ALA A 603 8.89 -5.77 -39.60
N LEU A 604 10.17 -5.41 -39.43
CA LEU A 604 10.73 -4.17 -39.97
C LEU A 604 10.71 -4.17 -41.50
N LEU A 605 11.13 -5.27 -42.13
CA LEU A 605 11.09 -5.40 -43.59
C LEU A 605 9.67 -5.31 -44.14
N ALA A 606 8.70 -5.95 -43.49
CA ALA A 606 7.29 -5.87 -43.89
C ALA A 606 6.76 -4.44 -43.76
N ALA A 607 7.06 -3.76 -42.65
CA ALA A 607 6.64 -2.38 -42.43
C ALA A 607 7.20 -1.43 -43.50
N CYS A 608 8.46 -1.58 -43.90
CA CYS A 608 9.05 -0.74 -44.95
C CYS A 608 8.56 -1.09 -46.38
N ARG A 609 8.00 -2.28 -46.62
CA ARG A 609 7.43 -2.68 -47.93
C ARG A 609 5.98 -2.28 -48.11
N SER A 610 5.21 -2.22 -47.04
CA SER A 610 3.80 -1.80 -47.03
C SER A 610 3.63 -0.27 -47.02
N SER A 611 4.67 0.46 -47.43
CA SER A 611 4.84 1.89 -47.16
C SER A 611 4.98 2.74 -48.39
#